data_AF-D9UBF4-F1
#
_entry.id   AF-D9UBF4-F1
#
_cell.length_a   1.000
_cell.length_b   1.000
_cell.length_c   1.000
_cell.angle_alpha   90.00
_cell.angle_beta   90.00
_cell.angle_gamma   90.00
#
_symmetry.space_group_name_H-M   'P 1'
#
loop_
_entity.id
_entity.type
_entity.pdbx_description
1 polymer ?
#
loop_
_entity_poly.entity_id
_entity_poly.type
_entity_poly.pdbx_seq_one_letter_code
_entity_poly.pdbx_strand_id
1 'polypeptide(L)' 'MGKQFDKKITWTIKNFASLPSDLIYSDHFVVGGCKWHLRAYPKGYNNAN' A
#
# COMPACT_ATOMS: atom_id res chain seq x y z
N MET A 1 26.50 -5.17 -15.53
CA MET A 1 25.34 -6.06 -15.36
C MET A 1 24.47 -5.49 -14.25
N GLY A 2 23.43 -4.72 -14.60
CA GLY A 2 22.58 -4.08 -13.60
C GLY A 2 21.80 -5.13 -12.82
N LYS A 3 21.93 -5.14 -11.49
CA LYS A 3 21.09 -5.99 -10.63
C LYS A 3 19.63 -5.57 -10.83
N GLN A 4 18.84 -6.46 -11.40
CA GLN A 4 17.39 -6.34 -11.47
C GLN A 4 16.86 -6.24 -10.03
N PHE A 5 16.39 -5.06 -9.63
CA PHE A 5 15.77 -4.86 -8.31
C PHE A 5 14.31 -5.31 -8.36
N ASP A 6 14.07 -6.60 -8.60
CA ASP A 6 12.72 -7.17 -8.51
C ASP A 6 12.35 -7.40 -7.03
N LYS A 7 12.37 -6.31 -6.23
CA LYS A 7 11.76 -6.31 -4.91
C LYS A 7 10.25 -6.14 -5.07
N LYS A 8 9.56 -7.27 -5.17
CA LYS A 8 8.10 -7.32 -5.15
C LYS A 8 7.59 -7.20 -3.71
N ILE A 9 6.71 -6.24 -3.48
CA ILE A 9 5.98 -6.10 -2.21
C ILE A 9 4.53 -6.51 -2.45
N THR A 10 3.99 -7.33 -1.56
CA THR A 10 2.59 -7.79 -1.61
C THR A 10 1.94 -7.47 -0.29
N TRP A 11 0.80 -6.80 -0.32
CA TRP A 11 -0.01 -6.47 0.84
C TRP A 11 -1.40 -7.08 0.68
N THR A 12 -1.76 -7.99 1.58
CA THR A 12 -3.09 -8.62 1.58
C THR A 12 -4.00 -7.88 2.55
N ILE A 13 -5.08 -7.31 2.02
CA ILE A 13 -6.11 -6.66 2.83
C ILE A 13 -7.20 -7.70 3.13
N LYS A 14 -7.29 -8.13 4.39
CA LYS A 14 -8.32 -9.08 4.82
C LYS A 14 -9.67 -8.38 4.99
N ASN A 15 -10.75 -9.11 4.73
CA ASN A 15 -12.13 -8.64 4.93
C ASN A 15 -12.43 -7.31 4.21
N PHE A 16 -11.91 -7.16 2.98
CA PHE A 16 -11.95 -5.90 2.23
C PHE A 16 -13.35 -5.28 2.14
N ALA A 17 -14.37 -6.08 1.83
CA ALA A 17 -15.75 -5.61 1.67
C ALA A 17 -16.39 -5.09 2.97
N SER A 18 -15.94 -5.55 4.14
CA SER A 18 -16.48 -5.14 5.44
C SER A 18 -15.61 -4.11 6.15
N LEU A 19 -14.61 -3.53 5.48
CA LEU A 19 -13.74 -2.54 6.11
C LEU A 19 -14.53 -1.26 6.42
N PRO A 20 -14.58 -0.83 7.69
CA PRO A 20 -15.28 0.39 8.06
C PRO A 20 -14.52 1.63 7.60
N SER A 21 -13.18 1.54 7.54
CA SER A 21 -12.30 2.68 7.31
C SER A 21 -12.27 3.12 5.85
N ASP A 22 -12.35 4.43 5.63
CA ASP A 22 -12.17 5.04 4.32
C ASP A 22 -10.70 5.04 3.88
N LEU A 23 -9.77 4.86 4.83
CA LEU A 23 -8.33 4.83 4.60
C LEU A 23 -7.64 3.74 5.41
N ILE A 24 -6.77 2.97 4.75
CA ILE A 24 -5.95 1.93 5.38
C ILE A 24 -4.49 2.03 4.94
N TYR A 25 -3.61 1.54 5.80
CA TYR A 25 -2.16 1.54 5.58
C TYR A 25 -1.61 0.13 5.66
N SER A 26 -0.60 -0.16 4.84
CA SER A 26 0.23 -1.34 5.01
C SER A 26 1.20 -1.15 6.18
N ASP A 27 1.85 -2.24 6.56
CA ASP A 27 3.08 -2.15 7.36
C ASP A 27 4.15 -1.36 6.61
N HIS A 28 5.08 -0.79 7.37
CA HIS A 28 6.25 -0.11 6.80
C HIS A 28 7.25 -1.14 6.27
N PHE A 29 7.85 -0.86 5.11
CA PHE A 29 8.87 -1.72 4.50
C PHE A 29 10.00 -0.90 3.87
N VAL A 30 11.17 -1.52 3.69
CA VAL A 30 12.38 -0.86 3.19
C VAL A 30 12.76 -1.34 1.78
N VAL A 31 12.72 -0.40 0.83
CA VAL A 31 13.13 -0.62 -0.58
C VAL A 31 14.05 0.53 -0.98
N GLY A 32 15.20 0.19 -1.58
CA GLY A 32 16.19 1.19 -2.00
C GLY A 32 16.82 2.01 -0.87
N GLY A 33 16.80 1.52 0.38
CA GLY A 33 17.28 2.25 1.56
C GLY A 33 16.28 3.24 2.15
N CYS A 34 15.12 3.41 1.53
CA CYS A 34 14.05 4.27 2.01
C CYS A 34 12.94 3.46 2.70
N LYS A 35 12.33 4.03 3.75
CA LYS A 35 11.14 3.48 4.41
C LYS A 35 9.89 3.93 3.65
N TRP A 36 9.06 2.97 3.27
CA TRP A 36 7.81 3.18 2.54
C TRP A 36 6.65 2.50 3.26
N HIS A 37 5.43 2.90 2.93
CA HIS A 37 4.21 2.14 3.18
C HIS A 37 3.22 2.38 2.05
N LEU A 38 2.23 1.50 1.90
CA LEU A 38 1.14 1.68 0.96
C LEU A 38 -0.06 2.29 1.67
N ARG A 39 -0.75 3.19 0.97
CA ARG A 39 -1.99 3.83 1.41
C ARG A 39 -3.09 3.44 0.42
N ALA A 40 -4.22 2.95 0.92
CA ALA A 40 -5.36 2.59 0.08
C ALA A 40 -6.65 3.19 0.63
N TYR A 41 -7.53 3.64 -0.28
CA TYR A 41 -8.88 4.12 0.04
C TYR A 41 -9.90 3.10 -0.49
N PRO A 42 -10.36 2.13 0.33
CA PRO A 42 -11.19 1.02 -0.15
C PRO A 42 -12.52 1.47 -0.78
N LYS A 43 -13.02 2.64 -0.39
CA LYS A 43 -14.28 3.23 -0.88
C LYS A 43 -14.08 4.37 -1.90
N GLY A 44 -12.86 4.52 -2.43
CA GLY A 44 -12.49 5.63 -3.29
C GLY A 44 -12.01 6.85 -2.52
N TYR A 45 -11.23 7.70 -3.20
CA TYR A 45 -10.74 8.97 -2.66
C TYR A 45 -11.57 10.10 -3.26
N ASN A 46 -12.50 10.64 -2.49
CA ASN A 46 -13.29 11.81 -2.92
C ASN A 46 -12.43 13.07 -2.80
N ASN A 47 -11.62 13.34 -3.83
CA ASN A 47 -11.10 14.67 -4.09
C ASN A 47 -12.23 15.53 -4.65
N ALA A 48 -13.10 16.04 -3.77
CA ALA A 48 -13.90 17.19 -4.13
C ALA A 48 -12.93 18.33 -4.46
N ASN A 49 -12.77 18.63 -5.75
CA ASN A 49 -12.12 19.83 -6.24
C ASN A 49 -12.98 21.05 -5.93
#